data_AF-A0A0A9WSV1-F1
#
_entry.id   AF-A0A0A9WSV1-F1
#
_cell.length_a   1.000
_cell.length_b   1.000
_cell.length_c   1.000
_cell.angle_alpha   90.00
_cell.angle_beta   90.00
_cell.angle_gamma   90.00
#
_symmetry.space_group_name_H-M   'P 1'
#
loop_
_entity.id
_entity.type
_entity.pdbx_description
1 polymer ?
#
loop_
_entity_poly.entity_id
_entity_poly.type
_entity_poly.pdbx_seq_one_letter_code
_entity_poly.pdbx_strand_id
1 'polypeptide(L)'
;MFANLCHKLDSLTNFTYTPKAPVQELQVIHAAPALSVEEILPVGVSNEQRVAPQEVFQPTTHGLLASVSEQTREEKRALRKSRLSKRKKYLEGKHDELVTLARSGDKRAKGRLEAIDLEKRARKAAKKGVLRTGAKQDSTKYSTSTQFFQKLQASSTV
;
A
#
# COMPACT_ATOMS: atom_id res chain seq x y z
N MET A 1 5.24 32.19 -19.96
CA MET A 1 5.75 32.26 -21.35
C MET A 1 5.32 31.07 -22.21
N PHE A 2 5.56 29.83 -21.79
CA PHE A 2 5.23 28.63 -22.59
C PHE A 2 3.73 28.48 -22.93
N ALA A 3 2.84 28.66 -21.94
CA ALA A 3 1.40 28.55 -22.14
C ALA A 3 0.85 29.51 -23.22
N ASN A 4 1.34 30.75 -23.25
CA ASN A 4 0.92 31.75 -24.22
C ASN A 4 1.41 31.43 -25.64
N LEU A 5 2.59 30.83 -25.78
CA LEU A 5 3.12 30.39 -27.07
C LEU A 5 2.30 29.21 -27.61
N CYS A 6 2.06 28.18 -26.80
CA CYS A 6 1.23 27.04 -27.18
C CYS A 6 -0.16 27.49 -27.60
N HIS A 7 -0.80 28.37 -26.83
CA HIS A 7 -2.14 28.86 -27.16
C HIS A 7 -2.19 29.60 -28.51
N LYS A 8 -1.16 30.39 -28.84
CA LYS A 8 -1.05 31.06 -30.14
C LYS A 8 -0.83 30.09 -31.30
N LEU A 9 -0.02 29.05 -31.10
CA LEU A 9 0.20 28.01 -32.10
C LEU A 9 -1.06 27.17 -32.32
N ASP A 10 -1.75 26.78 -31.24
CA ASP A 10 -3.02 26.03 -31.28
C ASP A 10 -4.10 26.83 -32.04
N SER A 11 -4.15 28.15 -31.84
CA SER A 11 -5.06 29.03 -32.59
C SER A 11 -4.71 29.14 -34.08
N LEU A 12 -3.42 29.14 -34.43
CA LEU A 12 -2.97 29.21 -35.83
C LEU A 12 -3.31 27.92 -36.59
N THR A 13 -3.33 26.78 -35.90
CA THR A 13 -3.64 25.46 -36.47
C THR A 13 -5.13 25.08 -36.35
N ASN A 14 -6.03 26.03 -36.10
CA ASN A 14 -7.48 25.77 -35.94
C ASN A 14 -7.79 24.71 -34.87
N PHE A 15 -7.05 24.72 -33.76
CA PHE A 15 -7.21 23.79 -32.63
C PHE A 15 -7.12 22.30 -33.00
N THR A 16 -6.49 21.95 -34.14
CA THR A 16 -6.18 20.55 -34.49
C THR A 16 -4.80 20.15 -33.96
N TYR A 17 -4.69 19.90 -32.66
CA TYR A 17 -3.45 19.50 -31.99
C TYR A 17 -3.67 18.31 -31.06
N THR A 18 -2.60 17.61 -30.70
CA THR A 18 -2.65 16.56 -29.69
C THR A 18 -2.90 17.18 -28.31
N PRO A 19 -3.93 16.74 -27.56
CA PRO A 19 -4.24 17.32 -26.27
C PRO A 19 -3.05 17.20 -25.32
N LYS A 20 -2.93 18.17 -24.41
CA LYS A 20 -1.85 18.20 -23.43
C LYS A 20 -1.87 16.89 -22.62
N ALA A 21 -0.68 16.38 -22.31
CA ALA A 21 -0.56 15.19 -21.47
C ALA A 21 -1.30 15.40 -20.14
N PRO A 22 -2.02 14.38 -19.63
CA PRO A 22 -2.77 14.50 -18.39
C PRO A 22 -1.81 14.77 -17.23
N VAL A 23 -1.92 15.96 -16.64
CA VAL A 23 -1.24 16.32 -15.40
C VAL A 23 -2.21 16.13 -14.25
N GLN A 24 -1.76 15.48 -13.18
CA GLN A 24 -2.57 15.32 -11.98
C GLN A 24 -2.57 16.61 -11.17
N GLU A 25 -3.64 17.40 -11.29
CA GLU A 25 -3.84 18.64 -10.56
C GLU A 25 -4.71 18.39 -9.31
N LEU A 26 -4.26 18.90 -8.15
CA LEU A 26 -5.02 18.80 -6.91
C LEU A 26 -6.02 19.96 -6.84
N GLN A 27 -7.31 19.63 -6.87
CA GLN A 27 -8.39 20.60 -6.69
C GLN A 27 -8.99 20.44 -5.29
N VAL A 28 -9.01 21.53 -4.51
CA VAL A 28 -9.64 21.56 -3.18
C VAL A 28 -11.07 22.05 -3.35
N ILE A 29 -12.03 21.16 -3.13
CA ILE A 29 -13.47 21.46 -3.20
C ILE A 29 -13.96 21.81 -1.78
N HIS A 30 -14.64 22.95 -1.64
CA HIS A 30 -15.18 23.40 -0.35
C HIS A 30 -16.57 22.79 -0.11
N ALA A 31 -16.94 22.57 1.15
CA ALA A 31 -18.27 22.13 1.57
C ALA A 31 -19.30 23.27 1.47
N ALA A 32 -19.57 23.72 0.24
CA ALA A 32 -20.61 24.68 -0.08
C ALA A 32 -21.87 23.97 -0.59
N PRO A 33 -23.06 24.58 -0.46
CA PRO A 33 -24.27 24.09 -1.11
C PRO A 33 -24.10 23.94 -2.61
N ALA A 34 -24.61 22.85 -3.20
CA ALA A 34 -24.46 22.59 -4.64
C ALA A 34 -24.94 23.77 -5.50
N LEU A 35 -26.13 24.32 -5.19
CA LEU A 35 -26.71 25.45 -5.94
C LEU A 35 -25.92 26.76 -5.81
N SER A 36 -25.22 26.99 -4.69
CA SER A 36 -24.46 28.24 -4.49
C SER A 36 -23.25 28.38 -5.40
N VAL A 37 -22.77 27.26 -5.97
CA VAL A 37 -21.67 27.24 -6.93
C VAL A 37 -22.18 27.45 -8.36
N GLU A 38 -23.47 27.18 -8.60
CA GLU A 38 -24.09 27.22 -9.93
C GLU A 38 -24.73 28.59 -10.22
N GLU A 39 -25.45 29.16 -9.26
CA GLU A 39 -26.28 30.35 -9.49
C GLU A 39 -26.11 31.42 -8.40
N ILE A 40 -26.19 32.70 -8.80
CA ILE A 40 -26.18 33.89 -7.91
C ILE A 40 -27.60 34.48 -7.82
N LEU A 41 -28.63 33.67 -8.07
CA LEU A 41 -30.02 34.12 -8.00
C LEU A 41 -30.57 33.88 -6.59
N PRO A 42 -31.33 34.82 -6.00
CA PRO A 42 -31.88 34.68 -4.65
C PRO A 42 -33.09 33.73 -4.57
N VAL A 43 -33.37 32.94 -5.62
CA VAL A 43 -34.66 32.23 -5.81
C VAL A 43 -34.74 30.88 -5.08
N GLY A 44 -33.65 30.40 -4.49
CA GLY A 44 -33.70 29.24 -3.60
C GLY A 44 -32.32 28.80 -3.14
N VAL A 45 -32.17 28.57 -1.85
CA VAL A 45 -30.98 27.93 -1.28
C VAL A 45 -31.30 26.44 -1.08
N SER A 46 -30.51 25.56 -1.68
CA SER A 46 -30.52 24.14 -1.29
C SER A 46 -29.64 23.96 -0.06
N ASN A 47 -30.04 23.08 0.85
CA ASN A 47 -29.25 22.74 2.04
C ASN A 47 -28.27 21.57 1.79
N GLU A 48 -28.24 21.03 0.57
CA GLU A 48 -27.44 19.87 0.20
C GLU A 48 -25.99 20.27 -0.07
N GLN A 49 -25.05 19.60 0.61
CA GLN A 49 -23.63 19.83 0.46
C GLN A 49 -23.09 19.16 -0.80
N ARG A 50 -22.15 19.83 -1.50
CA ARG A 50 -21.45 19.27 -2.66
C ARG A 50 -20.56 18.07 -2.33
N VAL A 51 -20.10 17.97 -1.09
CA VAL A 51 -19.15 16.97 -0.60
C VAL A 51 -19.90 15.69 -0.22
N ALA A 52 -19.35 14.53 -0.57
CA ALA A 52 -20.00 13.25 -0.26
C ALA A 52 -19.93 12.95 1.26
N PRO A 53 -20.89 12.21 1.84
CA PRO A 53 -20.85 11.86 3.26
C PRO A 53 -19.58 11.13 3.69
N GLN A 54 -18.97 10.33 2.79
CA GLN A 54 -17.72 9.63 3.07
C GLN A 54 -16.50 10.56 3.13
N GLU A 55 -16.55 11.71 2.45
CA GLU A 55 -15.51 12.73 2.51
C GLU A 55 -15.63 13.57 3.79
N VAL A 56 -16.87 13.79 4.27
CA VAL A 56 -17.13 14.44 5.57
C VAL A 56 -16.73 13.51 6.72
N PHE A 57 -17.07 12.22 6.62
CA PHE A 57 -16.78 11.24 7.65
C PHE A 57 -16.40 9.88 7.05
N GLN A 58 -15.12 9.54 7.18
CA GLN A 58 -14.62 8.20 6.88
C GLN A 58 -14.12 7.52 8.16
N PRO A 59 -14.78 6.46 8.65
CA PRO A 59 -14.26 5.72 9.79
C PRO A 59 -12.99 4.97 9.37
N THR A 60 -11.93 5.13 10.16
CA THR A 60 -10.62 4.46 9.93
C THR A 60 -10.74 2.94 9.98
N THR A 61 -11.68 2.42 10.76
CA THR A 61 -12.08 1.02 10.76
C THR A 61 -13.29 0.86 9.85
N HIS A 62 -13.32 -0.19 9.02
CA HIS A 62 -14.41 -0.49 8.07
C HIS A 62 -15.74 -0.82 8.79
N GLY A 63 -16.29 0.10 9.58
CA GLY A 63 -17.50 -0.10 10.39
C GLY A 63 -17.32 -1.05 11.58
N LEU A 64 -16.12 -1.59 11.84
CA LEU A 64 -15.87 -2.37 13.05
C LEU A 64 -15.75 -1.44 14.26
N LEU A 65 -16.81 -1.39 15.05
CA LEU A 65 -16.83 -0.80 16.39
C LEU A 65 -16.32 -1.77 17.47
N ALA A 66 -16.15 -3.06 17.13
CA ALA A 66 -15.73 -4.09 18.07
C ALA A 66 -14.33 -3.79 18.60
N SER A 67 -14.22 -3.66 19.92
CA SER A 67 -12.94 -3.49 20.60
C SER A 67 -12.09 -4.77 20.45
N VAL A 68 -10.76 -4.66 20.55
CA VAL A 68 -9.86 -5.82 20.41
C VAL A 68 -10.13 -6.88 21.50
N SER A 69 -10.69 -6.48 22.64
CA SER A 69 -11.13 -7.35 23.74
C SER A 69 -12.37 -8.17 23.40
N GLU A 70 -13.31 -7.62 22.64
CA GLU A 70 -14.57 -8.29 22.27
C GLU A 70 -14.38 -9.28 21.12
N GLN A 71 -13.31 -9.15 20.34
CA GLN A 71 -13.05 -10.03 19.19
C GLN A 71 -12.70 -11.46 19.60
N THR A 72 -13.38 -12.41 18.97
CA THR A 72 -13.11 -13.85 19.14
C THR A 72 -11.73 -14.23 18.57
N ARG A 73 -11.18 -15.38 19.00
CA ARG A 73 -9.90 -15.88 18.49
C ARG A 73 -9.94 -16.14 16.97
N GLU A 74 -11.09 -16.55 16.45
CA GLU A 74 -11.28 -16.84 15.03
C GLU A 74 -11.30 -15.56 14.19
N GLU A 75 -12.03 -14.53 14.63
CA GLU A 75 -12.03 -13.21 14.00
C GLU A 75 -10.63 -12.59 13.97
N LYS A 76 -9.88 -12.65 15.07
CA LYS A 76 -8.48 -12.19 15.12
C LYS A 76 -7.61 -12.91 14.09
N ARG A 77 -7.81 -14.23 13.92
CA ARG A 77 -7.09 -15.02 12.92
C ARG A 77 -7.49 -14.61 11.49
N ALA A 78 -8.77 -14.38 11.23
CA ALA A 78 -9.27 -13.94 9.93
C ALA A 78 -8.74 -12.53 9.56
N LEU A 79 -8.76 -11.59 10.51
CA LEU A 79 -8.23 -10.24 10.35
C LEU A 79 -6.72 -10.25 10.06
N ARG A 80 -5.96 -11.11 10.74
CA ARG A 80 -4.53 -11.30 10.45
C ARG A 80 -4.30 -11.84 9.03
N LYS A 81 -5.10 -12.83 8.61
CA LYS A 81 -5.03 -13.38 7.24
C LYS A 81 -5.37 -12.33 6.18
N SER A 82 -6.41 -11.53 6.38
CA SER A 82 -6.81 -10.48 5.44
C SER A 82 -5.73 -9.39 5.33
N ARG A 83 -5.16 -8.94 6.45
CA ARG A 83 -4.02 -8.01 6.47
C ARG A 83 -2.80 -8.57 5.72
N LEU A 84 -2.45 -9.83 5.95
CA LEU A 84 -1.35 -10.49 5.25
C LEU A 84 -1.62 -10.57 3.74
N SER A 85 -2.84 -10.91 3.34
CA SER A 85 -3.26 -10.99 1.93
C SER A 85 -3.19 -9.62 1.24
N LYS A 86 -3.73 -8.57 1.87
CA LYS A 86 -3.63 -7.19 1.37
C LYS A 86 -2.17 -6.76 1.19
N ARG A 87 -1.32 -7.02 2.19
CA ARG A 87 0.12 -6.73 2.11
C ARG A 87 0.80 -7.50 0.98
N LYS A 88 0.48 -8.79 0.80
CA LYS A 88 1.04 -9.60 -0.29
C LYS A 88 0.67 -9.00 -1.65
N LYS A 89 -0.62 -8.71 -1.88
CA LYS A 89 -1.10 -8.11 -3.14
C LYS A 89 -0.43 -6.77 -3.44
N TYR A 90 -0.26 -5.92 -2.42
CA TYR A 90 0.44 -4.64 -2.58
C TYR A 90 1.90 -4.81 -2.99
N LEU A 91 2.62 -5.74 -2.36
CA LEU A 91 4.01 -6.02 -2.70
C LEU A 91 4.16 -6.67 -4.09
N GLU A 92 3.21 -7.52 -4.47
CA GLU A 92 3.14 -8.15 -5.79
C GLU A 92 2.89 -7.10 -6.87
N GLY A 93 1.91 -6.21 -6.70
CA GLY A 93 1.67 -5.10 -7.63
C GLY A 93 2.89 -4.19 -7.80
N LYS A 94 3.59 -3.84 -6.72
CA LYS A 94 4.85 -3.08 -6.81
C LYS A 94 5.96 -3.82 -7.55
N HIS A 95 6.03 -5.13 -7.35
CA HIS A 95 7.01 -5.95 -8.04
C HIS A 95 6.71 -6.00 -9.54
N ASP A 96 5.45 -6.19 -9.92
CA ASP A 96 5.02 -6.20 -11.31
C ASP A 96 5.26 -4.85 -11.99
N GLU A 97 4.96 -3.75 -11.29
CA GLU A 97 5.30 -2.39 -11.74
C GLU A 97 6.82 -2.26 -11.98
N LEU A 98 7.66 -2.67 -11.03
CA LEU A 98 9.12 -2.66 -11.22
C LEU A 98 9.57 -3.53 -12.40
N VAL A 99 8.93 -4.67 -12.65
CA VAL A 99 9.20 -5.52 -13.81
C VAL A 99 8.83 -4.80 -15.11
N THR A 100 7.70 -4.10 -15.16
CA THR A 100 7.31 -3.31 -16.35
C THR A 100 8.30 -2.18 -16.64
N LEU A 101 8.75 -1.44 -15.61
CA LEU A 101 9.77 -0.39 -15.77
C LEU A 101 11.14 -0.97 -16.17
N ALA A 102 11.51 -2.12 -15.62
CA ALA A 102 12.74 -2.79 -16.02
C ALA A 102 12.71 -3.23 -17.50
N ARG A 103 11.53 -3.66 -17.99
CA ARG A 103 11.31 -4.00 -19.41
C ARG A 103 11.33 -2.77 -20.31
N SER A 104 10.83 -1.62 -19.86
CA SER A 104 10.88 -0.35 -20.61
C SER A 104 12.30 0.23 -20.72
N GLY A 105 13.28 -0.36 -20.04
CA GLY A 105 14.70 0.00 -20.19
C GLY A 105 15.32 0.69 -18.98
N ASP A 106 14.58 0.88 -17.89
CA ASP A 106 15.07 1.59 -16.71
C ASP A 106 16.14 0.76 -15.96
N LYS A 107 17.40 1.18 -16.07
CA LYS A 107 18.55 0.53 -15.39
C LYS A 107 18.39 0.49 -13.87
N ARG A 108 17.77 1.51 -13.28
CA ARG A 108 17.48 1.58 -11.83
C ARG A 108 16.45 0.53 -11.41
N ALA A 109 15.42 0.29 -12.21
CA ALA A 109 14.41 -0.73 -11.92
C ALA A 109 15.02 -2.14 -12.01
N LYS A 110 15.88 -2.39 -13.00
CA LYS A 110 16.63 -3.66 -13.13
C LYS A 110 17.48 -3.96 -11.89
N GLY A 111 18.32 -3.02 -11.45
CA GLY A 111 19.15 -3.21 -10.26
C GLY A 111 18.35 -3.45 -8.97
N ARG A 112 17.18 -2.83 -8.83
CA ARG A 112 16.28 -3.08 -7.69
C ARG A 112 15.66 -4.47 -7.71
N LEU A 113 15.27 -4.98 -8.89
CA LEU A 113 14.76 -6.35 -9.04
C LEU A 113 15.84 -7.38 -8.69
N GLU A 114 17.06 -7.18 -9.19
CA GLU A 114 18.20 -8.06 -8.88
C GLU A 114 18.50 -8.11 -7.39
N ALA A 115 18.48 -6.96 -6.70
CA ALA A 115 18.66 -6.89 -5.25
C ALA A 115 17.54 -7.64 -4.50
N ILE A 116 16.28 -7.46 -4.92
CA ILE A 116 15.13 -8.17 -4.34
C ILE A 116 15.26 -9.68 -4.53
N ASP A 117 15.70 -10.13 -5.71
CA ASP A 117 15.86 -11.55 -6.01
C ASP A 117 17.05 -12.17 -5.29
N LEU A 118 18.14 -11.44 -5.13
CA LEU A 118 19.27 -11.83 -4.29
C LEU A 118 18.83 -11.98 -2.83
N GLU A 119 18.07 -11.02 -2.31
CA GLU A 119 17.53 -11.09 -0.95
C GLU A 119 16.59 -12.29 -0.75
N LYS A 120 15.69 -12.55 -1.72
CA LYS A 120 14.82 -13.74 -1.70
C LYS A 120 15.64 -15.03 -1.71
N ARG A 121 16.72 -15.10 -2.51
CA ARG A 121 17.63 -16.25 -2.56
C ARG A 121 18.36 -16.44 -1.23
N ALA A 122 18.89 -15.36 -0.64
CA ALA A 122 19.54 -15.38 0.67
C ALA A 122 18.58 -15.86 1.78
N ARG A 123 17.37 -15.31 1.84
CA ARG A 123 16.34 -15.74 2.81
C ARG A 123 15.95 -17.22 2.64
N LYS A 124 15.84 -17.71 1.41
CA LYS A 124 15.58 -19.13 1.12
C LYS A 124 16.74 -20.02 1.56
N ALA A 125 17.98 -19.62 1.30
CA ALA A 125 19.18 -20.35 1.71
C ALA A 125 19.34 -20.39 3.24
N ALA A 126 19.03 -19.29 3.93
CA ALA A 126 19.02 -19.23 5.40
C ALA A 126 17.94 -20.15 5.99
N LYS A 127 16.73 -20.17 5.42
CA LYS A 127 15.66 -21.07 5.88
C LYS A 127 15.98 -22.55 5.65
N LYS A 128 16.75 -22.86 4.60
CA LYS A 128 17.25 -24.23 4.33
C LYS A 128 18.48 -24.61 5.17
N GLY A 129 19.00 -23.71 6.01
CA GLY A 129 20.15 -23.98 6.89
C GLY A 129 21.50 -24.06 6.16
N VAL A 130 21.55 -23.69 4.87
CA VAL A 130 22.77 -23.74 4.05
C VAL A 130 23.71 -22.57 4.36
N LEU A 131 23.15 -21.43 4.78
CA LEU A 131 23.92 -20.31 5.33
C LEU A 131 24.15 -20.54 6.83
N ARG A 132 25.23 -21.23 7.17
CA ARG A 132 25.73 -21.30 8.55
C ARG A 132 26.49 -20.01 8.85
N THR A 133 25.82 -19.04 9.45
CA THR A 133 26.52 -17.95 10.15
C THR A 133 27.37 -18.60 11.24
N GLY A 134 28.67 -18.31 11.27
CA GLY A 134 29.71 -19.03 12.03
C GLY A 134 29.66 -18.92 13.55
N ALA A 135 28.47 -19.05 14.16
CA ALA A 135 28.33 -19.29 15.59
C ALA A 135 27.51 -20.57 15.76
N LYS A 136 28.11 -21.59 16.38
CA LYS A 136 27.36 -22.71 16.94
C LYS A 136 26.55 -22.17 18.13
N GLN A 137 25.43 -21.50 17.85
CA GLN A 137 24.42 -21.24 18.86
C GLN A 137 23.60 -22.52 19.03
N ASP A 138 23.42 -22.92 20.29
CA ASP A 138 22.57 -24.03 20.69
C ASP A 138 21.21 -23.95 19.97
N SER A 139 20.97 -24.85 19.02
CA SER A 139 19.78 -24.84 18.18
C SER A 139 18.52 -25.35 18.90
N THR A 140 18.59 -25.59 20.21
CA THR A 140 17.43 -25.95 21.02
C THR A 140 16.59 -24.72 21.25
N LYS A 141 15.71 -24.44 20.28
CA LYS A 141 14.69 -23.39 20.41
C LYS A 141 13.82 -23.74 21.62
N TYR A 142 13.93 -22.95 22.69
CA TYR A 142 13.02 -22.98 23.84
C TYR A 142 11.62 -22.44 23.50
N SER A 143 11.14 -22.71 22.29
CA SER A 143 9.90 -22.13 21.73
C SER A 143 8.65 -22.76 22.33
N THR A 144 8.77 -23.93 22.93
CA THR A 144 7.67 -24.65 23.57
C THR A 144 8.11 -25.08 24.95
N SER A 145 7.25 -24.90 25.96
CA SER A 145 7.53 -25.32 27.34
C SER A 145 7.93 -26.80 27.41
N THR A 146 7.29 -27.67 26.62
CA THR A 146 7.62 -29.09 26.53
C THR A 146 9.08 -29.35 26.11
N GLN A 147 9.59 -28.61 25.13
CA GLN A 147 10.98 -28.75 24.65
C GLN A 147 11.98 -28.20 25.66
N PHE A 148 11.60 -27.15 26.39
CA PHE A 148 12.40 -26.61 27.49
C PHE A 148 12.55 -27.64 28.62
N PHE A 149 11.43 -28.23 29.08
CA PHE A 149 11.45 -29.18 30.20
C PHE A 149 12.10 -30.52 29.83
N GLN A 150 11.95 -31.01 28.59
CA GLN A 150 12.68 -32.21 28.13
C GLN A 150 14.20 -32.03 28.20
N LYS A 151 14.73 -30.86 27.84
CA LYS A 151 16.17 -30.57 27.94
C LYS A 151 16.61 -30.46 29.41
N LEU A 152 15.79 -29.81 30.25
CA LEU A 152 16.06 -29.68 31.68
C LEU A 152 16.16 -31.07 32.34
N GLN A 153 15.21 -31.96 32.04
CA GLN A 153 15.23 -33.34 32.50
C GLN A 153 16.48 -34.10 32.03
N ALA A 154 16.85 -33.97 30.75
CA ALA A 154 18.06 -34.59 30.21
C ALA A 154 19.37 -34.04 30.81
N SER A 155 19.38 -32.77 31.25
CA SER A 155 20.54 -32.18 31.95
C SER A 155 20.60 -32.53 33.44
N SER A 156 19.49 -32.94 34.05
CA SER A 156 19.43 -33.36 35.46
C SER A 156 19.73 -34.85 35.67
N THR A 157 19.87 -35.63 34.60
CA THR A 157 20.22 -37.06 34.64
C THR A 157 21.70 -37.28 34.31
N VAL A 158 22.58 -36.62 35.05
CA VAL A 158 24.02 -36.88 35.21
C VAL A 158 24.33 -36.65 36.68
#